data_AF-A0A3D9B3S6-F1
#
_entry.id   AF-A0A3D9B3S6-F1
#
_cell.length_a   1.000
_cell.length_b   1.000
_cell.length_c   1.000
_cell.angle_alpha   90.00
_cell.angle_beta   90.00
_cell.angle_gamma   90.00
#
_symmetry.space_group_name_H-M   'P 1'
#
loop_
_entity.id
_entity.type
_entity.pdbx_description
1 polymer ?
#
loop_
_entity_poly.entity_id
_entity_poly.type
_entity_poly.pdbx_seq_one_letter_code
_entity_poly.pdbx_strand_id
1 'polypeptide(L)'
;MKKVIVDMDGVMADVYHQLIQFEKRDTGREVEINDVVGRPEIEAFPNGKKHVNEVGFFRTLPVMKGSREAMEYLNSKYELYIVSAGMEFPNSLREKYDWLEEHFPFITWEQIVLCGSKRVVSGDIMIDDYPKNLNHFSGQRLIFTQPHNELVEDDTYERVDSWEEIMNIL
;
A
#
# COMPACT_ATOMS: atom_id res chain seq x y z
N MET A 1 -9.47 14.89 16.18
CA MET A 1 -8.10 15.04 15.65
C MET A 1 -8.19 15.09 14.13
N LYS A 2 -7.09 15.34 13.40
CA LYS A 2 -7.12 15.12 11.93
C LYS A 2 -7.22 13.61 11.64
N LYS A 3 -7.93 13.24 10.57
CA LYS A 3 -8.06 11.88 10.07
C LYS A 3 -6.97 11.58 9.05
N VAL A 4 -6.19 10.54 9.31
CA VAL A 4 -5.15 10.06 8.40
C VAL A 4 -5.58 8.72 7.85
N ILE A 5 -5.65 8.63 6.53
CA ILE A 5 -5.95 7.42 5.78
C ILE A 5 -4.64 6.87 5.21
N VAL A 6 -4.39 5.57 5.43
CA VAL A 6 -3.18 4.89 4.97
C VAL A 6 -3.56 3.70 4.11
N ASP A 7 -2.99 3.60 2.91
CA ASP A 7 -3.08 2.38 2.10
C ASP A 7 -2.26 1.24 2.70
N MET A 8 -2.63 0.01 2.37
CA MET A 8 -1.92 -1.18 2.77
C MET A 8 -0.89 -1.60 1.71
N ASP A 9 -1.33 -1.89 0.49
CA ASP A 9 -0.48 -2.44 -0.57
C ASP A 9 0.47 -1.35 -1.09
N GLY A 10 1.77 -1.63 -1.20
CA GLY A 10 2.75 -0.64 -1.65
C GLY A 10 3.05 0.47 -0.63
N VAL A 11 2.47 0.42 0.58
CA VAL A 11 2.63 1.46 1.60
C VAL A 11 2.97 0.85 2.96
N MET A 12 2.14 -0.06 3.46
CA MET A 12 2.41 -0.86 4.66
C MET A 12 2.95 -2.24 4.34
N ALA A 13 2.55 -2.80 3.21
CA ALA A 13 2.84 -4.16 2.76
C ALA A 13 3.60 -4.10 1.43
N ASP A 14 4.72 -4.81 1.36
CA ASP A 14 5.67 -4.72 0.24
C ASP A 14 5.28 -5.65 -0.92
N VAL A 15 4.40 -5.14 -1.77
CA VAL A 15 3.86 -5.87 -2.92
C VAL A 15 4.95 -6.16 -3.96
N TYR A 16 5.90 -5.26 -4.17
CA TYR A 16 6.96 -5.46 -5.17
C TYR A 16 7.91 -6.59 -4.78
N HIS A 17 8.34 -6.66 -3.51
CA HIS A 17 9.16 -7.80 -3.08
C HIS A 17 8.42 -9.13 -3.22
N GLN A 18 7.12 -9.16 -2.93
CA GLN A 18 6.31 -10.36 -3.10
C GLN A 18 6.18 -10.78 -4.57
N LEU A 19 5.89 -9.84 -5.46
CA LEU A 19 5.80 -10.10 -6.90
C LEU A 19 7.14 -10.61 -7.46
N ILE A 20 8.26 -10.02 -7.06
CA ILE A 20 9.61 -10.48 -7.45
C ILE A 20 9.86 -11.90 -6.96
N GLN A 21 9.53 -12.21 -5.70
CA GLN A 21 9.69 -13.55 -5.14
C GLN A 21 8.84 -14.60 -5.87
N PHE A 22 7.58 -14.29 -6.17
CA PHE A 22 6.67 -15.21 -6.85
C PHE A 22 7.04 -15.40 -8.33
N GLU A 23 7.49 -14.35 -9.02
CA GLU A 23 8.00 -14.44 -10.39
C GLU A 23 9.25 -15.31 -10.44
N LYS A 24 10.20 -15.11 -9.51
CA LYS A 24 11.41 -15.94 -9.39
C LYS A 24 11.07 -17.39 -9.07
N ARG A 25 10.13 -17.64 -8.15
CA ARG A 25 9.66 -18.98 -7.76
C ARG A 25 9.10 -19.74 -8.96
N ASP A 26 8.28 -19.09 -9.78
CA ASP A 26 7.53 -19.76 -10.85
C ASP A 26 8.34 -19.88 -12.16
N THR A 27 9.24 -18.93 -12.43
CA THR A 27 9.93 -18.83 -13.74
C THR A 27 11.45 -18.96 -13.66
N GLY A 28 12.03 -18.82 -12.47
CA GLY A 28 13.48 -18.69 -12.28
C GLY A 28 14.05 -17.32 -12.70
N ARG A 29 13.23 -16.40 -13.22
CA ARG A 29 13.66 -15.06 -13.62
C ARG A 29 13.98 -14.21 -12.40
N GLU A 30 15.15 -13.59 -12.40
CA GLU A 30 15.48 -12.52 -11.46
C GLU A 30 14.99 -11.19 -12.02
N VAL A 31 14.24 -10.45 -11.20
CA VAL A 31 13.71 -9.12 -11.54
C VAL A 31 14.29 -8.15 -10.53
N GLU A 32 15.08 -7.20 -11.01
CA GLU A 32 15.59 -6.10 -10.20
C GLU A 32 14.56 -4.97 -10.17
N ILE A 33 14.41 -4.31 -9.02
CA ILE A 33 13.45 -3.20 -8.86
C ILE A 33 13.70 -2.09 -9.90
N ASN A 34 14.97 -1.79 -10.19
CA ASN A 34 15.34 -0.77 -11.16
C ASN A 34 14.86 -1.07 -12.59
N ASP A 35 14.61 -2.34 -12.94
CA ASP A 35 14.13 -2.74 -14.27
C ASP A 35 12.62 -2.54 -14.45
N VAL A 36 11.90 -2.25 -13.38
CA VAL A 36 10.44 -2.10 -13.36
C VAL A 36 9.98 -0.67 -13.07
N VAL A 37 10.91 0.25 -12.83
CA VAL A 37 10.62 1.67 -12.60
C VAL A 37 9.86 2.27 -13.78
N GLY A 38 8.78 3.00 -13.47
CA GLY A 38 7.91 3.66 -14.44
C GLY A 38 7.03 2.71 -15.26
N ARG A 39 7.05 1.41 -14.98
CA ARG A 39 6.27 0.41 -15.72
C ARG A 39 5.04 -0.01 -14.89
N PRO A 40 3.87 -0.20 -15.53
CA PRO A 40 2.73 -0.82 -14.87
C PRO A 40 3.07 -2.23 -14.38
N GLU A 41 2.54 -2.68 -13.24
CA GLU A 41 2.87 -3.98 -12.66
C GLU A 41 2.55 -5.14 -13.60
N ILE A 42 1.49 -5.02 -14.40
CA ILE A 42 1.11 -6.06 -15.38
C ILE A 42 2.17 -6.25 -16.48
N GLU A 43 2.94 -5.21 -16.80
CA GLU A 43 4.04 -5.28 -17.76
C GLU A 43 5.36 -5.73 -17.11
N ALA A 44 5.58 -5.31 -15.86
CA ALA A 44 6.74 -5.70 -15.06
C ALA A 44 6.68 -7.19 -14.67
N PHE A 45 5.51 -7.68 -14.31
CA PHE A 45 5.24 -9.02 -13.79
C PHE A 45 4.15 -9.72 -14.62
N PRO A 46 4.53 -10.44 -15.69
CA PRO A 46 3.57 -11.13 -16.57
C PRO A 46 2.69 -12.15 -15.84
N ASN A 47 3.20 -12.79 -14.79
CA ASN A 47 2.42 -13.70 -13.94
C ASN A 47 1.73 -13.00 -12.76
N GLY A 48 1.86 -11.67 -12.62
CA GLY A 48 1.32 -10.93 -11.49
C GLY A 48 -0.16 -11.15 -11.28
N LYS A 49 -0.96 -11.22 -12.37
CA LYS A 49 -2.40 -11.54 -12.29
C LYS A 49 -2.67 -12.93 -11.70
N LYS A 50 -1.85 -13.92 -12.03
CA LYS A 50 -1.94 -15.26 -11.43
C LYS A 50 -1.59 -15.18 -9.95
N HIS A 51 -0.50 -14.49 -9.60
CA HIS A 51 0.00 -14.37 -8.23
C HIS A 51 -1.00 -13.68 -7.30
N VAL A 52 -1.58 -12.53 -7.68
CA VAL A 52 -2.58 -11.83 -6.85
C VAL A 52 -3.89 -12.61 -6.65
N ASN A 53 -4.14 -13.64 -7.47
CA ASN A 53 -5.28 -14.55 -7.28
C ASN A 53 -4.91 -15.81 -6.49
N GLU A 54 -3.63 -16.03 -6.19
CA GLU A 54 -3.15 -17.17 -5.44
C GLU A 54 -3.47 -17.01 -3.95
N VAL A 55 -3.87 -18.12 -3.32
CA VAL A 55 -4.02 -18.16 -1.85
C VAL A 55 -2.65 -17.93 -1.22
N GLY A 56 -2.58 -17.03 -0.26
CA GLY A 56 -1.39 -16.68 0.47
C GLY A 56 -0.65 -15.46 -0.08
N PHE A 57 -1.04 -14.93 -1.25
CA PHE A 57 -0.35 -13.79 -1.85
C PHE A 57 -0.38 -12.57 -0.93
N PHE A 58 -1.57 -12.15 -0.48
CA PHE A 58 -1.70 -11.00 0.42
C PHE A 58 -1.30 -11.38 1.85
N ARG A 59 -1.57 -12.62 2.25
CA ARG A 59 -1.32 -13.09 3.62
C ARG A 59 0.16 -13.11 4.00
N THR A 60 1.05 -13.20 3.02
CA THR A 60 2.50 -13.36 3.23
C THR A 60 3.32 -12.18 2.72
N LEU A 61 2.66 -11.05 2.41
CA LEU A 61 3.35 -9.83 2.03
C LEU A 61 4.38 -9.44 3.10
N PRO A 62 5.63 -9.12 2.73
CA PRO A 62 6.58 -8.56 3.68
C PRO A 62 6.08 -7.21 4.23
N VAL A 63 6.40 -6.91 5.49
CA VAL A 63 6.08 -5.60 6.09
C VAL A 63 7.02 -4.54 5.52
N MET A 64 6.47 -3.42 5.06
CA MET A 64 7.24 -2.28 4.55
C MET A 64 8.12 -1.70 5.65
N LYS A 65 9.39 -1.43 5.33
CA LYS A 65 10.37 -0.95 6.30
C LYS A 65 9.90 0.35 6.98
N GLY A 66 9.93 0.38 8.31
CA GLY A 66 9.53 1.55 9.13
C GLY A 66 8.02 1.73 9.29
N SER A 67 7.18 1.00 8.56
CA SER A 67 5.71 1.16 8.61
C SER A 67 5.13 0.93 9.99
N ARG A 68 5.61 -0.07 10.73
CA ARG A 68 5.11 -0.38 12.08
C ARG A 68 5.30 0.78 13.05
N GLU A 69 6.52 1.31 13.13
CA GLU A 69 6.86 2.46 13.99
C GLU A 69 6.05 3.70 13.60
N ALA A 70 5.92 3.95 12.29
CA ALA A 70 5.10 5.05 11.80
C ALA A 70 3.61 4.89 12.08
N MET A 71 3.05 3.68 12.00
CA MET A 71 1.65 3.43 12.35
C MET A 71 1.41 3.65 13.84
N GLU A 72 2.31 3.21 14.72
CA GLU A 72 2.21 3.49 16.17
C GLU A 72 2.26 5.00 16.44
N TYR A 73 3.20 5.71 15.79
CA TYR A 73 3.33 7.16 15.88
C TYR A 73 2.05 7.88 15.41
N LEU A 74 1.56 7.56 14.22
CA LEU A 74 0.36 8.20 13.66
C LEU A 74 -0.87 7.89 14.51
N ASN A 75 -1.03 6.65 14.97
CA ASN A 75 -2.15 6.25 15.83
C ASN A 75 -2.17 7.00 17.17
N SER A 76 -1.02 7.46 17.66
CA SER A 76 -0.93 8.26 18.88
C SER A 76 -1.30 9.74 18.69
N LYS A 77 -1.30 10.24 17.45
CA LYS A 77 -1.48 11.67 17.12
C LYS A 77 -2.72 11.98 16.28
N TYR A 78 -3.22 11.00 15.56
CA TYR A 78 -4.25 11.15 14.53
C TYR A 78 -5.37 10.13 14.70
N GLU A 79 -6.53 10.42 14.11
CA GLU A 79 -7.55 9.42 13.88
C GLU A 79 -7.11 8.57 12.67
N LEU A 80 -6.38 7.48 12.95
CA LEU A 80 -5.78 6.62 11.93
C LEU A 80 -6.78 5.58 11.41
N TYR A 81 -6.89 5.49 10.08
CA TYR A 81 -7.65 4.46 9.37
C TYR A 81 -6.80 3.80 8.29
N ILE A 82 -6.83 2.48 8.22
CA ILE A 82 -6.25 1.70 7.13
C ILE A 82 -7.33 1.45 6.09
N VAL A 83 -7.12 1.95 4.87
CA VAL A 83 -8.09 1.84 3.78
C VAL A 83 -7.44 1.13 2.60
N SER A 84 -7.86 -0.11 2.35
CA SER A 84 -7.32 -0.93 1.25
C SER A 84 -8.43 -1.44 0.33
N ALA A 85 -8.11 -1.58 -0.95
CA ALA A 85 -8.98 -2.29 -1.88
C ALA A 85 -8.93 -3.79 -1.57
N GLY A 86 -10.09 -4.42 -1.37
CA GLY A 86 -10.19 -5.84 -0.98
C GLY A 86 -11.25 -6.64 -1.75
N MET A 87 -11.90 -6.02 -2.75
CA MET A 87 -12.98 -6.66 -3.51
C MET A 87 -12.52 -7.19 -4.88
N GLU A 88 -11.32 -6.80 -5.33
CA GLU A 88 -10.83 -7.12 -6.68
C GLU A 88 -10.42 -8.59 -6.82
N PHE A 89 -9.84 -9.18 -5.76
CA PHE A 89 -9.36 -10.57 -5.76
C PHE A 89 -10.06 -11.41 -4.69
N PRO A 90 -10.53 -12.63 -4.99
CA PRO A 90 -11.35 -13.43 -4.07
C PRO A 90 -10.74 -13.69 -2.69
N ASN A 91 -9.41 -13.87 -2.63
CA ASN A 91 -8.71 -14.16 -1.38
C ASN A 91 -8.29 -12.90 -0.62
N SER A 92 -8.32 -11.72 -1.25
CA SER A 92 -7.70 -10.51 -0.71
C SER A 92 -8.35 -10.03 0.59
N LEU A 93 -9.69 -10.00 0.68
CA LEU A 93 -10.37 -9.43 1.84
C LEU A 93 -9.95 -10.08 3.15
N ARG A 94 -10.04 -11.42 3.22
CA ARG A 94 -9.67 -12.16 4.43
C ARG A 94 -8.17 -12.06 4.71
N GLU A 95 -7.35 -12.27 3.68
CA GLU A 95 -5.89 -12.29 3.86
C GLU A 95 -5.34 -10.94 4.32
N LYS A 96 -5.89 -9.83 3.82
CA LYS A 96 -5.51 -8.47 4.27
C LYS A 96 -5.89 -8.22 5.72
N TYR A 97 -7.08 -8.66 6.13
CA TYR A 97 -7.50 -8.58 7.53
C TYR A 97 -6.57 -9.40 8.44
N ASP A 98 -6.34 -10.67 8.11
CA ASP A 98 -5.50 -11.58 8.89
C ASP A 98 -4.03 -11.08 8.93
N TRP A 99 -3.54 -10.45 7.86
CA TRP A 99 -2.21 -9.85 7.78
C TRP A 99 -2.09 -8.62 8.70
N LEU A 100 -3.08 -7.73 8.71
CA LEU A 100 -3.11 -6.57 9.61
C LEU A 100 -3.13 -7.00 11.08
N GLU A 101 -3.94 -8.00 11.43
CA GLU A 101 -4.01 -8.54 12.79
C GLU A 101 -2.65 -9.10 13.27
N GLU A 102 -1.92 -9.80 12.39
CA GLU A 102 -0.60 -10.33 12.74
C GLU A 102 0.46 -9.23 12.91
N HIS A 103 0.56 -8.30 11.96
CA HIS A 103 1.70 -7.38 11.88
C HIS A 103 1.47 -6.05 12.62
N PHE A 104 0.21 -5.64 12.78
CA PHE A 104 -0.20 -4.39 13.41
C PHE A 104 -1.30 -4.62 14.45
N PRO A 105 -1.06 -5.45 15.50
CA PRO A 105 -2.11 -5.87 16.45
C PRO A 105 -2.71 -4.73 17.30
N PHE A 106 -2.12 -3.53 17.24
CA PHE A 106 -2.64 -2.33 17.88
C PHE A 106 -3.67 -1.58 17.03
N ILE A 107 -3.78 -1.89 15.73
CA ILE A 107 -4.82 -1.37 14.84
C ILE A 107 -6.06 -2.23 15.05
N THR A 108 -7.12 -1.61 15.56
CA THR A 108 -8.36 -2.34 15.86
C THR A 108 -9.26 -2.46 14.62
N TRP A 109 -10.21 -3.39 14.65
CA TRP A 109 -11.16 -3.60 13.54
C TRP A 109 -11.96 -2.34 13.17
N GLU A 110 -12.17 -1.41 14.10
CA GLU A 110 -12.85 -0.12 13.85
C GLU A 110 -12.04 0.82 12.95
N GLN A 111 -10.74 0.57 12.82
CA GLN A 111 -9.82 1.37 12.02
C GLN A 111 -9.59 0.79 10.62
N ILE A 112 -10.19 -0.36 10.29
CA ILE A 112 -9.95 -1.08 9.04
C ILE A 112 -11.12 -0.89 8.08
N VAL A 113 -10.83 -0.43 6.87
CA VAL A 113 -11.80 -0.28 5.79
C VAL A 113 -11.32 -1.06 4.56
N LEU A 114 -11.89 -2.24 4.36
CA LEU A 114 -11.71 -3.02 3.13
C LEU A 114 -12.86 -2.72 2.17
N CYS A 115 -12.54 -2.12 1.03
CA CYS A 115 -13.55 -1.58 0.12
C CYS A 115 -13.29 -1.97 -1.35
N GLY A 116 -14.24 -1.68 -2.23
CA GLY A 116 -14.02 -1.80 -3.67
C GLY A 116 -13.40 -0.55 -4.30
N SER A 117 -13.68 0.63 -3.75
CA SER A 117 -13.19 1.91 -4.26
C SER A 117 -12.96 2.88 -3.12
N LYS A 118 -11.78 3.53 -3.09
CA LYS A 118 -11.43 4.55 -2.09
C LYS A 118 -12.15 5.88 -2.32
N ARG A 119 -12.91 6.03 -3.41
CA ARG A 119 -13.71 7.26 -3.65
C ARG A 119 -14.80 7.51 -2.62
N VAL A 120 -15.17 6.49 -1.84
CA VAL A 120 -16.23 6.60 -0.82
C VAL A 120 -15.71 7.06 0.54
N VAL A 121 -14.38 7.09 0.74
CA VAL A 121 -13.79 7.51 2.02
C VAL A 121 -13.44 9.00 1.99
N SER A 122 -13.45 9.62 3.17
CA SER A 122 -13.08 11.02 3.36
C SER A 122 -12.22 11.16 4.61
N GLY A 123 -11.29 12.11 4.59
CA GLY A 123 -10.33 12.37 5.65
C GLY A 123 -9.58 13.66 5.39
N ASP A 124 -8.59 13.96 6.22
CA ASP A 124 -7.77 15.18 6.08
C ASP A 124 -6.48 14.91 5.31
N ILE A 125 -5.89 13.71 5.46
CA ILE A 125 -4.64 13.29 4.83
C ILE A 125 -4.81 11.87 4.29
N MET A 126 -4.28 11.59 3.10
CA MET A 126 -4.20 10.25 2.52
C MET A 126 -2.75 9.94 2.12
N ILE A 127 -2.24 8.79 2.56
CA ILE A 127 -0.96 8.20 2.17
C ILE A 127 -1.26 6.98 1.31
N ASP A 128 -0.90 7.04 0.04
CA ASP A 128 -1.24 6.03 -0.98
C ASP A 128 -0.18 6.06 -2.09
N ASP A 129 0.12 4.94 -2.72
CA ASP A 129 1.09 4.85 -3.82
C ASP A 129 0.42 4.98 -5.21
N TYR A 130 -0.91 5.05 -5.27
CA TYR A 130 -1.65 5.06 -6.51
C TYR A 130 -2.30 6.42 -6.81
N PRO A 131 -1.88 7.13 -7.89
CA PRO A 131 -2.51 8.37 -8.33
C PRO A 131 -4.03 8.27 -8.53
N LYS A 132 -4.55 7.11 -8.97
CA LYS A 132 -6.00 6.88 -9.15
C LYS A 132 -6.79 7.02 -7.84
N ASN A 133 -6.17 6.81 -6.68
CA ASN A 133 -6.81 6.99 -5.37
C ASN A 133 -6.67 8.45 -4.92
N LEU A 134 -5.45 8.99 -4.98
CA LEU A 134 -5.12 10.35 -4.56
C LEU A 134 -5.87 11.43 -5.36
N ASN A 135 -6.08 11.24 -6.66
CA ASN A 135 -6.75 12.19 -7.55
C ASN A 135 -8.19 12.55 -7.12
N HIS A 136 -8.87 11.64 -6.43
CA HIS A 136 -10.23 11.88 -5.95
C HIS A 136 -10.29 12.35 -4.50
N PHE A 137 -9.15 12.38 -3.80
CA PHE A 137 -9.08 12.79 -2.41
C PHE A 137 -9.01 14.31 -2.30
N SER A 138 -9.85 14.91 -1.46
CA SER A 138 -9.93 16.37 -1.32
C SER A 138 -8.98 16.96 -0.25
N GLY A 139 -8.39 16.12 0.60
CA GLY A 139 -7.42 16.54 1.62
C GLY A 139 -5.98 16.59 1.11
N GLN A 140 -5.02 16.60 2.04
CA GLN A 140 -3.59 16.51 1.73
C GLN A 140 -3.26 15.12 1.15
N ARG A 141 -2.49 15.09 0.07
CA ARG A 141 -2.17 13.88 -0.70
C ARG A 141 -0.68 13.60 -0.58
N LEU A 142 -0.32 12.54 0.13
CA LEU A 142 1.05 12.06 0.24
C LEU A 142 1.21 10.85 -0.69
N ILE A 143 1.98 11.00 -1.77
CA ILE A 143 2.26 9.89 -2.68
C ILE A 143 3.48 9.11 -2.18
N PHE A 144 3.25 7.88 -1.73
CA PHE A 144 4.32 7.00 -1.27
C PHE A 144 5.04 6.41 -2.48
N THR A 145 6.35 6.63 -2.58
CA THR A 145 7.12 6.20 -3.75
C THR A 145 7.12 4.67 -3.89
N GLN A 146 6.72 4.22 -5.08
CA GLN A 146 6.75 2.84 -5.54
C GLN A 146 7.22 2.81 -7.00
N PRO A 147 7.80 1.70 -7.50
CA PRO A 147 8.39 1.67 -8.84
C PRO A 147 7.48 2.16 -9.97
N HIS A 148 6.18 1.83 -9.96
CA HIS A 148 5.25 2.30 -11.00
C HIS A 148 5.01 3.81 -10.99
N ASN A 149 5.16 4.47 -9.83
CA ASN A 149 4.84 5.88 -9.66
C ASN A 149 6.05 6.80 -9.58
N GLU A 150 7.27 6.25 -9.58
CA GLU A 150 8.51 7.01 -9.36
C GLU A 150 8.72 8.11 -10.39
N LEU A 151 8.33 7.88 -11.64
CA LEU A 151 8.44 8.86 -12.74
C LEU A 151 7.21 9.76 -12.90
N VAL A 152 6.24 9.69 -11.98
CA VAL A 152 5.05 10.55 -12.01
C VAL A 152 5.40 11.92 -11.45
N GLU A 153 5.25 12.95 -12.28
CA GLU A 153 5.38 14.36 -11.89
C GLU A 153 4.00 15.00 -11.81
N ASP A 154 3.54 15.31 -10.60
CA ASP A 154 2.25 15.97 -10.33
C ASP A 154 2.41 16.82 -9.06
N ASP A 155 2.25 18.13 -9.20
CA ASP A 155 2.44 19.12 -8.12
C ASP A 155 1.29 19.14 -7.10
N THR A 156 0.22 18.38 -7.36
CA THR A 156 -0.89 18.19 -6.43
C THR A 156 -0.61 17.12 -5.39
N TYR A 157 0.51 16.40 -5.49
CA TYR A 157 0.98 15.44 -4.50
C TYR A 157 2.26 15.92 -3.83
N GLU A 158 2.38 15.63 -2.53
CA GLU A 158 3.66 15.69 -1.83
C GLU A 158 4.25 14.28 -1.81
N ARG A 159 5.36 14.09 -2.52
CA ARG A 159 6.05 12.79 -2.61
C ARG A 159 6.80 12.48 -1.33
N VAL A 160 6.71 11.24 -0.88
CA VAL A 160 7.42 10.71 0.28
C VAL A 160 8.09 9.38 -0.07
N ASP A 161 9.38 9.26 0.22
CA ASP A 161 10.20 8.10 -0.15
C ASP A 161 10.35 7.11 1.01
N SER A 162 9.89 7.49 2.21
CA SER A 162 9.97 6.63 3.39
C SER A 162 8.96 6.99 4.46
N TRP A 163 8.75 6.04 5.38
CA TRP A 163 7.99 6.28 6.60
C TRP A 163 8.63 7.29 7.54
N GLU A 164 9.95 7.47 7.50
CA GLU A 164 10.65 8.50 8.27
C GLU A 164 10.26 9.91 7.80
N GLU A 165 10.16 10.13 6.48
CA GLU A 165 9.72 11.40 5.92
C GLU A 165 8.27 11.72 6.31
N ILE A 166 7.38 10.73 6.25
CA ILE A 166 5.99 10.89 6.70
C ILE A 166 5.93 11.35 8.16
N MET A 167 6.71 10.74 9.05
CA MET A 167 6.76 11.13 10.47
C MET A 167 7.37 12.52 10.70
N ASN A 168 8.19 13.03 9.77
CA ASN A 168 8.74 14.38 9.84
C ASN A 168 7.74 15.44 9.35
N ILE A 169 6.84 15.07 8.42
CA ILE A 169 5.79 15.95 7.88
C ILE A 169 4.58 16.02 8.81
N LEU A 170 4.21 14.90 9.44
CA LEU A 170 3.00 14.72 10.26
C LEU A 170 3.31 14.64 11.76
#